data_AF-A0A2G9MYF4-F1
#
_entry.id   AF-A0A2G9MYF4-F1
#
_cell.length_a   1.000
_cell.length_b   1.000
_cell.length_c   1.000
_cell.angle_alpha   90.00
_cell.angle_beta   90.00
_cell.angle_gamma   90.00
#
_symmetry.space_group_name_H-M   'P 1'
#
loop_
_entity.id
_entity.type
_entity.pdbx_description
1 polymer ?
#
loop_
_entity_poly.entity_id
_entity_poly.type
_entity_poly.pdbx_seq_one_letter_code
_entity_poly.pdbx_strand_id
1 'polypeptide(L)'
;MNPLYFLQTGYGSIEGLYGVWEGLGWYGTALAAVSACFFFFTIIYMLGRSLSLENVKRFAISEFLQVVASTILIILLINLVSYAAYFTFTYLIGGGSTVLCAGTQYSFTAVGGQIGDSPISFAKCRVQERISELEALHLEIFTNNLKTEALSQTCYSFAGIQAYCGYWTMYGDVERAHLVASKIPPLLIHLHAQYSILDYISANMLAIFLPIGILLRAIPLTRGAGGLFIAAALGFYFLLPAFIVVMDPTYVRGESPPSGGVESPMVFNSCYPGFSGVSTLMEEVEQGASGNSAQLDLFTSQIAQITVGTMFYPFIALALTLIFVRTAAPILGGDAGELTRMVSKVL
;
A
#
# COMPACT_ATOMS: atom_id res chain seq x y z
N MET A 1 30.98 -5.49 0.94
CA MET A 1 30.60 -4.09 0.66
C MET A 1 29.35 -4.14 -0.20
N ASN A 2 28.19 -3.81 0.38
CA ASN A 2 26.89 -3.96 -0.28
C ASN A 2 26.65 -2.79 -1.23
N PRO A 3 26.56 -3.00 -2.55
CA PRO A 3 26.28 -1.93 -3.52
C PRO A 3 24.83 -1.38 -3.43
N LEU A 4 23.98 -1.93 -2.55
CA LEU A 4 22.57 -1.55 -2.42
C LEU A 4 22.30 -0.30 -1.55
N TYR A 5 23.28 0.21 -0.79
CA TYR A 5 23.08 1.45 0.00
C TYR A 5 23.04 2.73 -0.85
N PHE A 6 23.40 2.66 -2.14
CA PHE A 6 23.49 3.84 -3.01
C PHE A 6 22.15 4.29 -3.60
N LEU A 7 21.13 3.42 -3.63
CA LEU A 7 19.80 3.79 -4.14
C LEU A 7 18.85 4.33 -3.07
N GLN A 8 19.20 4.21 -1.78
CA GLN A 8 18.34 4.67 -0.68
C GLN A 8 18.67 6.08 -0.17
N THR A 9 19.78 6.68 -0.60
CA THR A 9 20.24 8.00 -0.13
C THR A 9 20.09 9.13 -1.18
N GLY A 10 19.49 8.84 -2.34
CA GLY A 10 19.46 9.75 -3.50
C GLY A 10 18.15 10.49 -3.79
N TYR A 11 17.06 10.22 -3.06
CA TYR A 11 15.87 11.07 -3.13
C TYR A 11 16.02 12.19 -2.10
N GLY A 12 16.43 13.36 -2.59
CA GLY A 12 16.86 14.50 -1.80
C GLY A 12 15.89 14.91 -0.70
N SER A 13 16.44 15.52 0.35
CA SER A 13 15.73 16.08 1.49
C SER A 13 14.62 17.05 1.04
N ILE A 14 13.41 16.52 0.85
CA ILE A 14 12.18 17.30 0.63
C ILE A 14 11.68 17.87 1.99
N GLU A 15 12.48 17.76 3.04
CA GLU A 15 12.22 18.22 4.41
C GLU A 15 11.78 19.69 4.49
N GLY A 16 12.17 20.54 3.52
CA GLY A 16 11.84 21.96 3.53
C GLY A 16 10.36 22.29 3.31
N LEU A 17 9.63 21.48 2.52
CA LEU A 17 8.20 21.67 2.32
C LEU A 17 7.39 20.59 3.04
N TYR A 18 7.81 19.32 2.99
CA TYR A 18 7.10 18.21 3.61
C TYR A 18 7.04 18.33 5.14
N GLY A 19 8.12 18.76 5.79
CA GLY A 19 8.16 18.89 7.26
C GLY A 19 7.21 19.98 7.81
N VAL A 20 6.90 21.00 7.02
CA VAL A 20 5.97 22.07 7.42
C VAL A 20 4.51 21.57 7.38
N TRP A 21 4.16 20.73 6.41
CA TRP A 21 2.81 20.16 6.29
C TRP A 21 2.55 19.01 7.27
N GLU A 22 3.57 18.21 7.60
CA GLU A 22 3.45 17.19 8.64
C GLU A 22 3.20 17.81 10.03
N GLY A 23 3.85 18.94 10.33
CA GLY A 23 3.71 19.63 11.62
C GLY A 23 2.35 20.32 11.83
N LEU A 24 1.71 20.80 10.76
CA LEU A 24 0.39 21.45 10.84
C LEU A 24 -0.77 20.47 11.00
N GLY A 25 -0.54 19.18 10.73
CA GLY A 25 -1.55 18.14 10.73
C GLY A 25 -2.63 18.38 9.65
N TRP A 26 -3.08 17.32 9.00
CA TRP A 26 -4.24 17.39 8.09
C TRP A 26 -5.49 17.99 8.78
N TYR A 27 -5.57 17.91 10.11
CA TYR A 27 -6.61 18.54 10.91
C TYR A 27 -6.56 20.08 10.81
N GLY A 28 -5.38 20.69 10.88
CA GLY A 28 -5.21 22.13 10.79
C GLY A 28 -5.60 22.67 9.42
N THR A 29 -5.23 21.98 8.35
CA THR A 29 -5.59 22.35 6.98
C THR A 29 -7.09 22.18 6.71
N ALA A 30 -7.71 21.12 7.24
CA ALA A 30 -9.15 20.93 7.17
C ALA A 30 -9.91 22.03 7.91
N LEU A 31 -9.47 22.39 9.13
CA LEU A 31 -10.08 23.45 9.92
C LEU A 31 -9.96 24.81 9.23
N ALA A 32 -8.78 25.13 8.69
CA ALA A 32 -8.56 26.35 7.92
C ALA A 32 -9.48 26.42 6.68
N ALA A 33 -9.67 25.31 5.97
CA ALA A 33 -10.57 25.24 4.82
C ALA A 33 -12.03 25.48 5.22
N VAL A 34 -12.48 24.85 6.31
CA VAL A 34 -13.83 25.08 6.86
C VAL A 34 -14.01 26.53 7.27
N SER A 35 -13.05 27.12 7.99
CA SER A 35 -13.07 28.54 8.38
C SER A 35 -13.11 29.47 7.17
N ALA A 36 -12.36 29.18 6.10
CA ALA A 36 -12.38 29.94 4.86
C ALA A 36 -13.76 29.90 4.19
N CYS A 37 -14.42 28.73 4.16
CA CYS A 37 -15.78 28.59 3.66
C CYS A 37 -16.77 29.44 4.49
N PHE A 38 -16.70 29.38 5.83
CA PHE A 38 -17.54 30.19 6.70
C PHE A 38 -17.35 31.70 6.48
N PHE A 39 -16.10 32.13 6.35
CA PHE A 39 -15.77 33.53 6.06
C PHE A 39 -16.36 33.98 4.72
N PHE A 40 -16.20 33.18 3.67
CA PHE A 40 -16.75 33.46 2.34
C PHE A 40 -18.27 33.64 2.36
N PHE A 41 -19.02 32.72 2.99
CA PHE A 41 -20.48 32.84 3.07
C PHE A 41 -20.95 33.99 3.95
N THR A 42 -20.17 34.35 4.98
CA THR A 42 -20.45 35.52 5.82
C THR A 42 -20.37 36.81 4.98
N ILE A 43 -19.39 36.92 4.09
CA ILE A 43 -19.28 38.06 3.15
C ILE A 43 -20.48 38.11 2.21
N ILE A 44 -20.89 36.98 1.61
CA ILE A 44 -22.06 36.92 0.73
C ILE A 44 -23.33 37.35 1.47
N TYR A 45 -23.49 36.92 2.73
CA TYR A 45 -24.62 37.33 3.55
C TYR A 45 -24.62 38.84 3.83
N MET A 46 -23.47 39.42 4.20
CA MET A 46 -23.33 40.87 4.41
C MET A 46 -23.65 41.65 3.13
N LEU A 47 -23.19 41.17 1.97
CA LEU A 47 -23.43 41.79 0.67
C LEU A 47 -24.91 41.70 0.28
N GLY A 48 -25.56 40.55 0.47
CA GLY A 48 -26.99 40.38 0.25
C GLY A 48 -27.84 41.31 1.14
N ARG A 49 -27.40 41.53 2.39
CA ARG A 49 -28.03 42.49 3.30
C ARG A 49 -27.80 43.95 2.89
N SER A 50 -26.59 44.29 2.44
CA SER A 50 -26.24 45.65 2.01
C SER A 50 -26.99 46.08 0.76
N LEU A 51 -27.26 45.15 -0.17
CA LEU A 51 -27.97 45.42 -1.41
C LEU A 51 -29.48 45.16 -1.32
N SER A 52 -29.98 44.78 -0.14
CA SER A 52 -31.39 44.40 0.09
C SER A 52 -31.90 43.31 -0.87
N LEU A 53 -31.02 42.41 -1.31
CA LEU A 53 -31.37 41.31 -2.20
C LEU A 53 -31.81 40.10 -1.38
N GLU A 54 -33.13 39.93 -1.21
CA GLU A 54 -33.70 38.86 -0.39
C GLU A 54 -33.32 37.45 -0.90
N ASN A 55 -33.18 37.29 -2.22
CA ASN A 55 -32.74 36.05 -2.84
C ASN A 55 -31.33 35.64 -2.41
N VAL A 56 -30.38 36.60 -2.39
CA VAL A 56 -28.99 36.35 -1.98
C VAL A 56 -28.91 36.02 -0.50
N LYS A 57 -29.72 36.70 0.33
CA LYS A 57 -29.82 36.40 1.76
C LYS A 57 -30.32 34.98 2.02
N ARG A 58 -31.41 34.57 1.36
CA ARG A 58 -31.96 33.20 1.51
C ARG A 58 -30.96 32.15 1.03
N PHE A 59 -30.30 32.40 -0.10
CA PHE A 59 -29.24 31.55 -0.63
C PHE A 59 -28.06 31.39 0.36
N ALA A 60 -27.55 32.49 0.92
CA ALA A 60 -26.45 32.42 1.87
C ALA A 60 -26.81 31.63 3.14
N ILE A 61 -28.04 31.76 3.64
CA ILE A 61 -28.52 31.00 4.81
C ILE A 61 -28.60 29.49 4.50
N SER A 62 -29.12 29.11 3.33
CA SER A 62 -29.19 27.69 2.95
C SER A 62 -27.81 27.07 2.78
N GLU A 63 -26.86 27.79 2.19
CA GLU A 63 -25.49 27.31 2.02
C GLU A 63 -24.74 27.21 3.36
N PHE A 64 -24.96 28.16 4.28
CA PHE A 64 -24.37 28.11 5.62
C PHE A 64 -24.80 26.85 6.38
N LEU A 65 -26.10 26.54 6.39
CA LEU A 65 -26.61 25.31 7.02
C LEU A 65 -26.00 24.05 6.41
N GLN A 66 -25.76 24.07 5.10
CA GLN A 66 -25.15 22.95 4.41
C GLN A 66 -23.67 22.75 4.74
N VAL A 67 -22.89 23.84 4.84
CA VAL A 67 -21.49 23.76 5.28
C VAL A 67 -21.41 23.19 6.70
N VAL A 68 -22.26 23.67 7.62
CA VAL A 68 -22.33 23.15 9.00
C VAL A 68 -22.65 21.65 9.00
N ALA A 69 -23.72 21.25 8.31
CA ALA A 69 -24.11 19.84 8.23
C ALA A 69 -22.99 18.96 7.65
N SER A 70 -22.30 19.45 6.63
CA SER A 70 -21.18 18.73 6.01
C SER A 70 -19.97 18.61 6.93
N THR A 71 -19.67 19.64 7.70
CA THR A 71 -18.56 19.64 8.67
C THR A 71 -18.82 18.60 9.75
N ILE A 72 -20.04 18.58 10.30
CA ILE A 72 -20.46 17.58 11.29
C ILE A 72 -20.37 16.17 10.71
N LEU A 73 -20.84 15.96 9.48
CA LEU A 73 -20.77 14.67 8.81
C LEU A 73 -19.32 14.22 8.63
N ILE A 74 -18.42 15.09 8.14
CA ILE A 74 -17.00 14.76 7.95
C ILE A 74 -16.35 14.37 9.28
N ILE A 75 -16.58 15.13 10.35
CA ILE A 75 -16.06 14.79 11.69
C ILE A 75 -16.57 13.42 12.14
N LEU A 76 -17.87 13.16 12.01
CA LEU A 76 -18.47 11.88 12.39
C LEU A 76 -17.86 10.73 11.58
N LEU A 77 -17.68 10.93 10.27
CA LEU A 77 -17.16 9.91 9.37
C LEU A 77 -15.69 9.60 9.69
N ILE A 78 -14.85 10.62 9.88
CA ILE A 78 -13.44 10.42 10.28
C ILE A 78 -13.35 9.63 11.58
N ASN A 79 -14.17 9.95 12.58
CA ASN A 79 -14.22 9.20 13.84
C ASN A 79 -14.68 7.76 13.63
N LEU A 80 -15.73 7.55 12.84
CA LEU A 80 -16.26 6.22 12.54
C LEU A 80 -15.20 5.35 11.84
N VAL A 81 -14.54 5.88 10.82
CA VAL A 81 -13.51 5.16 10.06
C VAL A 81 -12.26 4.93 10.90
N SER A 82 -11.85 5.90 11.72
CA SER A 82 -10.72 5.73 12.65
C SER A 82 -11.01 4.63 13.68
N TYR A 83 -12.23 4.60 14.22
CA TYR A 83 -12.66 3.56 15.15
C TYR A 83 -12.77 2.19 14.48
N ALA A 84 -13.29 2.13 13.25
CA ALA A 84 -13.36 0.91 12.47
C ALA A 84 -11.95 0.36 12.16
N ALA A 85 -11.03 1.22 11.75
CA ALA A 85 -9.63 0.85 11.54
C ALA A 85 -9.04 0.32 12.85
N TYR A 86 -9.13 1.09 13.94
CA TYR A 86 -8.65 0.67 15.26
C TYR A 86 -9.20 -0.70 15.68
N PHE A 87 -10.50 -0.94 15.47
CA PHE A 87 -11.14 -2.22 15.73
C PHE A 87 -10.55 -3.33 14.85
N THR A 88 -10.49 -3.15 13.52
CA THR A 88 -9.94 -4.14 12.60
C THR A 88 -8.53 -4.53 13.02
N PHE A 89 -7.65 -3.57 13.28
CA PHE A 89 -6.28 -3.88 13.67
C PHE A 89 -6.17 -4.54 15.06
N THR A 90 -6.90 -4.03 16.06
CA THR A 90 -6.84 -4.55 17.43
C THR A 90 -7.37 -5.98 17.52
N TYR A 91 -8.44 -6.30 16.81
CA TYR A 91 -9.07 -7.62 16.91
C TYR A 91 -8.52 -8.62 15.89
N LEU A 92 -8.09 -8.16 14.70
CA LEU A 92 -7.68 -9.06 13.62
C LEU A 92 -6.18 -9.42 13.70
N ILE A 93 -5.31 -8.45 14.01
CA ILE A 93 -3.87 -8.72 14.27
C ILE A 93 -3.64 -9.07 15.76
N GLY A 94 -4.62 -8.73 16.61
CA GLY A 94 -4.56 -8.90 18.05
C GLY A 94 -3.72 -7.80 18.71
N GLY A 95 -4.29 -7.15 19.71
CA GLY A 95 -3.63 -6.08 20.48
C GLY A 95 -2.27 -6.51 21.04
N GLY A 96 -1.29 -5.61 20.94
CA GLY A 96 0.08 -5.80 21.43
C GLY A 96 1.00 -6.57 20.49
N SER A 97 0.57 -6.91 19.28
CA SER A 97 1.46 -7.44 18.26
C SER A 97 2.45 -6.36 17.81
N THR A 98 3.72 -6.75 17.73
CA THR A 98 4.75 -5.97 17.05
C THR A 98 5.08 -6.70 15.76
N VAL A 99 5.14 -5.96 14.66
CA VAL A 99 5.57 -6.49 13.37
C VAL A 99 6.97 -5.98 13.11
N LEU A 100 7.91 -6.90 12.91
CA LEU A 100 9.28 -6.56 12.51
C LEU A 100 9.36 -6.54 10.99
N CYS A 101 9.46 -5.37 10.36
CA CYS A 101 9.81 -5.29 8.94
C CYS A 101 11.19 -4.67 8.78
N ALA A 102 12.04 -5.29 7.97
CA ALA A 102 13.38 -4.78 7.65
C ALA A 102 14.21 -4.39 8.91
N GLY A 103 14.03 -5.11 10.02
CA GLY A 103 14.72 -4.84 11.29
C GLY A 103 14.13 -3.70 12.14
N THR A 104 13.08 -3.02 11.66
CA THR A 104 12.32 -2.01 12.41
C THR A 104 11.05 -2.61 13.00
N GLN A 105 10.79 -2.36 14.29
CA GLN A 105 9.60 -2.83 14.98
C GLN A 105 8.49 -1.79 14.87
N TYR A 106 7.37 -2.16 14.28
CA TYR A 106 6.15 -1.36 14.25
C TYR A 106 5.19 -1.91 15.30
N SER A 107 4.81 -1.06 16.26
CA SER A 107 3.86 -1.40 17.32
C SER A 107 2.49 -0.82 17.01
N PHE A 108 1.48 -1.66 16.98
CA PHE A 108 0.10 -1.19 16.79
C PHE A 108 -0.48 -0.53 18.05
N THR A 109 -0.03 -0.95 19.23
CA THR A 109 -0.51 -0.37 20.49
C THR A 109 0.14 0.98 20.73
N ALA A 110 -0.71 1.99 20.97
CA ALA A 110 -0.36 3.26 21.58
C ALA A 110 0.15 3.03 23.02
N VAL A 111 1.35 2.48 23.16
CA VAL A 111 2.00 2.31 24.46
C VAL A 111 2.40 3.70 24.94
N GLY A 112 1.63 4.26 25.88
CA GLY A 112 1.95 5.55 26.51
C GLY A 112 1.29 6.78 25.88
N GLY A 113 0.17 6.63 25.15
CA GLY A 113 -0.59 7.79 24.64
C GLY A 113 0.02 8.49 23.42
N GLN A 114 1.11 7.96 22.87
CA GLN A 114 1.55 8.32 21.52
C GLN A 114 0.71 7.53 20.51
N ILE A 115 0.16 8.26 19.53
CA ILE A 115 -0.58 7.69 18.41
C ILE A 115 0.38 6.71 17.72
N GLY A 116 0.04 5.41 17.73
CA GLY A 116 0.84 4.37 17.08
C GLY A 116 0.99 4.61 15.59
N ASP A 117 1.87 3.85 14.95
CA ASP A 117 2.15 4.00 13.52
C ASP A 117 0.88 3.86 12.68
N SER A 118 0.77 4.71 11.66
CA SER A 118 -0.40 4.75 10.81
C SER A 118 -0.61 3.39 10.08
N PRO A 119 -1.86 2.97 9.81
CA PRO A 119 -2.16 1.76 9.03
C PRO A 119 -1.40 1.65 7.70
N ILE A 120 -1.14 2.79 7.06
CA ILE A 120 -0.42 2.85 5.80
C ILE A 120 1.07 2.55 5.98
N SER A 121 1.66 2.88 7.14
CA SER A 121 3.03 2.50 7.48
C SER A 121 3.18 0.97 7.49
N PHE A 122 2.22 0.24 8.05
CA PHE A 122 2.21 -1.22 8.03
C PHE A 122 2.10 -1.79 6.62
N ALA A 123 1.25 -1.22 5.77
CA ALA A 123 1.18 -1.64 4.37
C ALA A 123 2.52 -1.40 3.63
N LYS A 124 3.16 -0.24 3.83
CA LYS A 124 4.49 0.08 3.26
C LYS A 124 5.57 -0.89 3.75
N CYS A 125 5.61 -1.12 5.06
CA CYS A 125 6.48 -2.06 5.77
C CYS A 125 6.46 -3.45 5.11
N ARG A 126 5.25 -3.97 4.83
CA ARG A 126 5.07 -5.28 4.20
C ARG A 126 5.50 -5.31 2.74
N VAL A 127 5.16 -4.27 1.96
CA VAL A 127 5.63 -4.17 0.57
C VAL A 127 7.15 -4.13 0.52
N GLN A 128 7.79 -3.39 1.44
CA GLN A 128 9.24 -3.30 1.54
C GLN A 128 9.89 -4.65 1.89
N GLU A 129 9.28 -5.42 2.79
CA GLU A 129 9.74 -6.78 3.12
C GLU A 129 9.74 -7.67 1.88
N ARG A 130 8.66 -7.66 1.09
CA ARG A 130 8.58 -8.42 -0.17
C ARG A 130 9.60 -7.97 -1.21
N ILE A 131 9.90 -6.67 -1.29
CA ILE A 131 10.97 -6.16 -2.15
C ILE A 131 12.31 -6.76 -1.71
N SER A 132 12.63 -6.70 -0.41
CA SER A 132 13.91 -7.22 0.10
C SER A 132 14.05 -8.74 -0.05
N GLU A 133 12.96 -9.49 0.15
CA GLU A 133 12.90 -10.94 -0.07
C GLU A 133 13.18 -11.29 -1.53
N LEU A 134 12.54 -10.56 -2.45
CA LEU A 134 12.67 -10.80 -3.89
C LEU A 134 14.05 -10.38 -4.43
N GLU A 135 14.65 -9.31 -3.90
CA GLU A 135 16.03 -8.90 -4.19
C GLU A 135 17.04 -9.94 -3.71
N ALA A 136 16.87 -10.44 -2.47
CA ALA A 136 17.72 -11.48 -1.91
C ALA A 136 17.66 -12.76 -2.76
N LEU A 137 16.44 -13.17 -3.15
CA LEU A 137 16.21 -14.30 -4.03
C LEU A 137 16.86 -14.12 -5.41
N HIS A 138 16.75 -12.92 -6.00
CA HIS A 138 17.39 -12.63 -7.28
C HIS A 138 18.91 -12.75 -7.20
N LEU A 139 19.52 -12.21 -6.13
CA LEU A 139 20.96 -12.26 -5.92
C LEU A 139 21.44 -13.69 -5.64
N GLU A 140 20.66 -14.49 -4.93
CA GLU A 140 20.95 -15.90 -4.70
C GLU A 140 20.94 -16.70 -6.01
N ILE A 141 19.88 -16.57 -6.82
CA ILE A 141 19.80 -17.22 -8.14
C ILE A 141 20.96 -16.78 -9.04
N PHE A 142 21.27 -15.49 -9.05
CA PHE A 142 22.37 -14.94 -9.85
C PHE A 142 23.73 -15.51 -9.41
N THR A 143 24.02 -15.50 -8.10
CA THR A 143 25.31 -15.98 -7.57
C THR A 143 25.48 -17.49 -7.70
N ASN A 144 24.40 -18.25 -7.57
CA ASN A 144 24.41 -19.71 -7.79
C ASN A 144 24.57 -20.06 -9.27
N ASN A 145 23.91 -19.33 -10.18
CA ASN A 145 24.00 -19.58 -11.61
C ASN A 145 25.35 -19.17 -12.21
N LEU A 146 26.01 -18.15 -11.66
CA LEU A 146 27.25 -17.59 -12.21
C LEU A 146 28.36 -18.62 -12.42
N LYS A 147 28.51 -19.60 -11.50
CA LYS A 147 29.52 -20.66 -11.64
C LYS A 147 29.14 -21.67 -12.72
N THR A 148 27.87 -22.08 -12.74
CA THR A 148 27.36 -23.06 -13.71
C THR A 148 27.37 -22.49 -15.12
N GLU A 149 27.01 -21.22 -15.27
CA GLU A 149 27.06 -20.48 -16.54
C GLU A 149 28.50 -20.31 -17.04
N ALA A 150 29.44 -19.95 -16.15
CA ALA A 150 30.86 -19.86 -16.52
C ALA A 150 31.40 -21.19 -17.02
N LEU A 151 31.00 -22.32 -16.43
CA LEU A 151 31.38 -23.65 -16.90
C LEU A 151 30.68 -24.04 -18.21
N SER A 152 29.39 -23.72 -18.37
CA SER A 152 28.63 -24.08 -19.58
C SER A 152 29.06 -23.30 -20.81
N GLN A 153 29.50 -22.05 -20.65
CA GLN A 153 29.97 -21.19 -21.74
C GLN A 153 31.44 -21.43 -22.13
N THR A 154 32.16 -22.31 -21.43
CA THR A 154 33.55 -22.63 -21.81
C THR A 154 33.59 -23.46 -23.09
N CYS A 155 33.97 -22.81 -24.19
CA CYS A 155 34.21 -23.43 -25.48
C CYS A 155 35.70 -23.36 -25.84
N TYR A 156 36.31 -24.51 -26.13
CA TYR A 156 37.63 -24.60 -26.73
C TYR A 156 37.48 -24.73 -28.24
N SER A 157 38.05 -23.78 -28.98
CA SER A 157 38.12 -23.83 -30.44
C SER A 157 39.54 -24.14 -30.90
N PHE A 158 39.65 -24.97 -31.94
CA PHE A 158 40.91 -25.28 -32.61
C PHE A 158 40.74 -25.03 -34.11
N ALA A 159 41.61 -24.20 -34.69
CA ALA A 159 41.56 -23.80 -36.09
C ALA A 159 40.18 -23.25 -36.55
N GLY A 160 39.47 -22.51 -35.68
CA GLY A 160 38.16 -21.93 -35.98
C GLY A 160 36.98 -22.91 -35.86
N ILE A 161 37.23 -24.18 -35.54
CA ILE A 161 36.20 -25.19 -35.27
C ILE A 161 36.08 -25.35 -33.75
N GLN A 162 34.85 -25.31 -33.22
CA GLN A 162 34.59 -25.57 -31.80
C GLN A 162 34.85 -27.06 -31.51
N ALA A 163 35.95 -27.37 -30.82
CA ALA A 163 36.37 -28.73 -30.51
C ALA A 163 35.62 -29.31 -29.30
N TYR A 164 35.28 -28.45 -28.34
CA TYR A 164 34.51 -28.80 -27.15
C TYR A 164 33.79 -27.56 -26.63
N CYS A 165 32.50 -27.67 -26.33
CA CYS A 165 31.72 -26.62 -25.70
C CYS A 165 31.00 -27.19 -24.49
N GLY A 166 31.56 -26.96 -23.30
CA GLY A 166 30.99 -27.26 -21.99
C GLY A 166 30.33 -28.64 -21.82
N TYR A 167 29.68 -28.81 -20.66
CA TYR A 167 28.77 -29.93 -20.44
C TYR A 167 27.36 -29.51 -20.89
N TRP A 168 26.91 -30.00 -22.05
CA TRP A 168 25.56 -29.76 -22.57
C TRP A 168 24.43 -30.13 -21.58
N THR A 169 24.71 -31.03 -20.63
CA THR A 169 23.76 -31.42 -19.59
C THR A 169 23.43 -30.29 -18.61
N MET A 170 24.32 -29.30 -18.44
CA MET A 170 24.09 -28.15 -17.54
C MET A 170 23.32 -27.01 -18.23
N TYR A 171 23.17 -27.05 -19.55
CA TYR A 171 22.47 -26.02 -20.32
C TYR A 171 21.01 -25.85 -19.86
N GLY A 172 20.34 -26.97 -19.56
CA GLY A 172 18.96 -26.93 -19.08
C GLY A 172 18.79 -26.19 -17.75
N ASP A 173 19.73 -26.36 -16.83
CA ASP A 173 19.69 -25.71 -15.52
C ASP A 173 19.96 -24.21 -15.62
N VAL A 174 20.93 -23.81 -16.45
CA VAL A 174 21.26 -22.40 -16.72
C VAL A 174 20.07 -21.69 -17.38
N GLU A 175 19.45 -22.32 -18.38
CA GLU A 175 18.30 -21.72 -19.07
C GLU A 175 17.08 -21.59 -18.15
N ARG A 176 16.84 -22.58 -17.28
CA ARG A 176 15.79 -22.47 -16.26
C ARG A 176 16.09 -21.35 -15.27
N ALA A 177 17.34 -21.24 -14.79
CA ALA A 177 17.74 -20.15 -13.89
C ALA A 177 17.56 -18.78 -14.55
N HIS A 178 17.91 -18.64 -15.84
CA HIS A 178 17.65 -17.43 -16.62
C HIS A 178 16.17 -17.12 -16.76
N LEU A 179 15.35 -18.14 -17.04
CA LEU A 179 13.90 -17.98 -17.14
C LEU A 179 13.33 -17.47 -15.81
N VAL A 180 13.71 -18.07 -14.68
CA VAL A 180 13.27 -17.66 -13.36
C VAL A 180 13.77 -16.24 -13.03
N ALA A 181 15.05 -15.97 -13.24
CA ALA A 181 15.65 -14.66 -13.01
C ALA A 181 14.99 -13.57 -13.87
N SER A 182 14.55 -13.87 -15.10
CA SER A 182 13.86 -12.92 -15.98
C SER A 182 12.47 -12.51 -15.47
N LYS A 183 11.84 -13.32 -14.60
CA LYS A 183 10.51 -13.04 -14.02
C LYS A 183 10.55 -12.16 -12.78
N ILE A 184 11.69 -12.10 -12.08
CA ILE A 184 11.83 -11.31 -10.86
C ILE A 184 11.78 -9.78 -11.12
N PRO A 185 12.51 -9.20 -12.09
CA PRO A 185 12.48 -7.75 -12.34
C PRO A 185 11.09 -7.13 -12.55
N PRO A 186 10.17 -7.70 -13.36
CA PRO A 186 8.83 -7.10 -13.51
C PRO A 186 8.01 -7.15 -12.21
N LEU A 187 8.18 -8.18 -11.37
CA LEU A 187 7.56 -8.25 -10.04
C LEU A 187 8.12 -7.17 -9.12
N LEU A 188 9.43 -6.97 -9.13
CA LEU A 188 10.11 -5.95 -8.34
C LEU A 188 9.67 -4.54 -8.74
N ILE A 189 9.59 -4.26 -10.05
CA ILE A 189 9.05 -2.99 -10.57
C ILE A 189 7.61 -2.76 -10.07
N HIS A 190 6.77 -3.79 -10.09
CA HIS A 190 5.40 -3.69 -9.60
C HIS A 190 5.35 -3.38 -8.10
N LEU A 191 6.17 -4.03 -7.27
CA LEU A 191 6.25 -3.78 -5.84
C LEU A 191 6.74 -2.35 -5.52
N HIS A 192 7.76 -1.86 -6.22
CA HIS A 192 8.20 -0.47 -6.06
C HIS A 192 7.13 0.54 -6.47
N ALA A 193 6.37 0.24 -7.53
CA ALA A 193 5.23 1.07 -7.93
C ALA A 193 4.16 1.09 -6.84
N GLN A 194 3.82 -0.05 -6.22
CA GLN A 194 2.90 -0.13 -5.10
C GLN A 194 3.40 0.69 -3.89
N TYR A 195 4.68 0.56 -3.55
CA TYR A 195 5.29 1.32 -2.46
C TYR A 195 5.19 2.83 -2.72
N SER A 196 5.51 3.28 -3.93
CA SER A 196 5.40 4.68 -4.33
C SER A 196 3.96 5.19 -4.32
N ILE A 197 2.98 4.37 -4.71
CA ILE A 197 1.55 4.72 -4.62
C ILE A 197 1.12 4.88 -3.16
N LEU A 198 1.51 3.96 -2.27
CA LEU A 198 1.21 4.08 -0.83
C LEU A 198 1.87 5.32 -0.23
N ASP A 199 3.08 5.65 -0.67
CA ASP A 199 3.77 6.87 -0.25
C ASP A 199 3.03 8.13 -0.69
N TYR A 200 2.65 8.19 -1.96
CA TYR A 200 1.83 9.26 -2.51
C TYR A 200 0.50 9.40 -1.78
N ILE A 201 -0.20 8.30 -1.47
CA ILE A 201 -1.47 8.30 -0.74
C ILE A 201 -1.28 8.88 0.65
N SER A 202 -0.24 8.47 1.38
CA SER A 202 0.03 8.94 2.74
C SER A 202 0.28 10.44 2.79
N ALA A 203 0.99 10.99 1.82
CA ALA A 203 1.34 12.41 1.77
C ALA A 203 0.20 13.30 1.28
N ASN A 204 -0.55 12.86 0.26
CA ASN A 204 -1.43 13.76 -0.49
C ASN A 204 -2.93 13.60 -0.20
N MET A 205 -3.40 12.39 0.13
CA MET A 205 -4.86 12.14 0.18
C MET A 205 -5.55 12.88 1.32
N LEU A 206 -4.95 12.95 2.51
CA LEU A 206 -5.54 13.76 3.59
C LEU A 206 -5.18 15.24 3.50
N ALA A 207 -3.92 15.56 3.16
CA ALA A 207 -3.45 16.95 3.19
C ALA A 207 -4.04 17.81 2.07
N ILE A 208 -4.21 17.24 0.87
CA ILE A 208 -4.60 17.99 -0.33
C ILE A 208 -6.05 17.68 -0.73
N PHE A 209 -6.42 16.40 -0.85
CA PHE A 209 -7.74 16.04 -1.41
C PHE A 209 -8.88 16.39 -0.47
N LEU A 210 -8.69 16.30 0.86
CA LEU A 210 -9.73 16.60 1.82
C LEU A 210 -10.06 18.11 1.88
N PRO A 211 -9.10 19.05 2.02
CA PRO A 211 -9.40 20.48 1.95
C PRO A 211 -10.01 20.92 0.62
N ILE A 212 -9.48 20.40 -0.50
CA ILE A 212 -10.05 20.67 -1.83
C ILE A 212 -11.50 20.17 -1.91
N GLY A 213 -11.78 18.96 -1.40
CA GLY A 213 -13.13 18.42 -1.36
C GLY A 213 -14.10 19.28 -0.55
N ILE A 214 -13.66 19.82 0.58
CA ILE A 214 -14.45 20.75 1.41
C ILE A 214 -14.71 22.07 0.66
N LEU A 215 -13.69 22.62 0.00
CA LEU A 215 -13.81 23.86 -0.76
C LEU A 215 -14.76 23.71 -1.96
N LEU A 216 -14.60 22.62 -2.74
CA LEU A 216 -15.48 22.31 -3.86
C LEU A 216 -16.93 22.09 -3.44
N ARG A 217 -17.18 21.72 -2.18
CA ARG A 217 -18.53 21.60 -1.63
C ARG A 217 -19.22 22.95 -1.42
N ALA A 218 -18.45 24.02 -1.18
CA ALA A 218 -18.99 25.37 -1.03
C ALA A 218 -19.54 25.94 -2.33
N ILE A 219 -19.15 25.40 -3.49
CA ILE A 219 -19.65 25.85 -4.79
C ILE A 219 -20.79 24.90 -5.21
N PRO A 220 -22.03 25.39 -5.39
CA PRO A 220 -23.18 24.54 -5.73
C PRO A 220 -22.94 23.66 -6.97
N LEU A 221 -22.20 24.20 -7.95
CA LEU A 221 -21.88 23.52 -9.21
C LEU A 221 -20.92 22.32 -9.03
N THR A 222 -19.94 22.42 -8.13
CA THR A 222 -18.90 21.40 -7.94
C THR A 222 -19.13 20.56 -6.68
N ARG A 223 -20.29 20.72 -6.04
CA ARG A 223 -20.65 20.00 -4.82
C ARG A 223 -20.58 18.48 -4.99
N GLY A 224 -21.01 17.99 -6.15
CA GLY A 224 -20.91 16.60 -6.57
C GLY A 224 -19.46 16.08 -6.51
N ALA A 225 -18.55 16.83 -7.14
CA ALA A 225 -17.12 16.52 -7.16
C ALA A 225 -16.51 16.57 -5.76
N GLY A 226 -16.86 17.57 -4.94
CA GLY A 226 -16.36 17.69 -3.57
C GLY A 226 -16.65 16.45 -2.70
N GLY A 227 -17.87 15.90 -2.79
CA GLY A 227 -18.22 14.65 -2.12
C GLY A 227 -17.39 13.44 -2.58
N LEU A 228 -17.08 13.37 -3.88
CA LEU A 228 -16.21 12.33 -4.44
C LEU A 228 -14.77 12.47 -3.96
N PHE A 229 -14.21 13.68 -3.93
CA PHE A 229 -12.85 13.93 -3.42
C PHE A 229 -12.72 13.55 -1.94
N ILE A 230 -13.72 13.87 -1.12
CA ILE A 230 -13.77 13.48 0.29
C ILE A 230 -13.84 11.95 0.40
N ALA A 231 -14.74 11.29 -0.34
CA ALA A 231 -14.86 9.83 -0.34
C ALA A 231 -13.54 9.14 -0.77
N ALA A 232 -12.90 9.65 -1.82
CA ALA A 232 -11.63 9.13 -2.32
C ALA A 232 -10.51 9.27 -1.28
N ALA A 233 -10.37 10.45 -0.65
CA ALA A 233 -9.38 10.68 0.39
C ALA A 233 -9.53 9.66 1.54
N LEU A 234 -10.75 9.45 2.01
CA LEU A 234 -11.05 8.53 3.11
C LEU A 234 -10.87 7.06 2.70
N GLY A 235 -11.33 6.69 1.50
CA GLY A 235 -11.22 5.33 0.98
C GLY A 235 -9.76 4.91 0.77
N PHE A 236 -8.96 5.74 0.10
CA PHE A 236 -7.56 5.43 -0.16
C PHE A 236 -6.69 5.52 1.10
N TYR A 237 -6.95 6.46 2.00
CA TYR A 237 -6.12 6.60 3.20
C TYR A 237 -6.40 5.52 4.26
N PHE A 238 -7.67 5.20 4.52
CA PHE A 238 -8.03 4.27 5.60
C PHE A 238 -8.38 2.86 5.11
N LEU A 239 -9.24 2.75 4.09
CA LEU A 239 -9.74 1.44 3.68
C LEU A 239 -8.74 0.65 2.84
N LEU A 240 -7.96 1.31 1.98
CA LEU A 240 -6.96 0.62 1.15
C LEU A 240 -5.94 -0.15 2.01
N PRO A 241 -5.21 0.49 2.95
CA PRO A 241 -4.27 -0.25 3.79
C PRO A 241 -4.98 -1.28 4.67
N ALA A 242 -6.18 -0.99 5.18
CA ALA A 242 -6.95 -1.95 5.97
C ALA A 242 -7.29 -3.23 5.17
N PHE A 243 -7.75 -3.09 3.92
CA PHE A 243 -8.03 -4.25 3.08
C PHE A 243 -6.77 -5.01 2.66
N ILE A 244 -5.65 -4.32 2.41
CA ILE A 244 -4.37 -5.00 2.14
C ILE A 244 -3.98 -5.88 3.33
N VAL A 245 -4.09 -5.36 4.54
CA VAL A 245 -3.75 -6.08 5.77
C VAL A 245 -4.71 -7.25 6.03
N VAL A 246 -6.02 -7.03 5.84
CA VAL A 246 -7.03 -8.08 6.06
C VAL A 246 -6.93 -9.21 5.03
N MET A 247 -6.59 -8.89 3.77
CA MET A 247 -6.54 -9.87 2.69
C MET A 247 -5.25 -10.69 2.67
N ASP A 248 -4.16 -10.16 3.21
CA ASP A 248 -2.90 -10.89 3.26
C ASP A 248 -2.91 -11.88 4.45
N PRO A 249 -2.94 -13.21 4.19
CA PRO A 249 -3.05 -14.22 5.24
C PRO A 249 -1.82 -14.26 6.14
N THR A 250 -0.70 -13.66 5.72
CA THR A 250 0.53 -13.66 6.51
C THR A 250 0.48 -12.74 7.73
N TYR A 251 -0.54 -11.88 7.84
CA TYR A 251 -0.79 -11.10 9.05
C TYR A 251 -1.48 -11.91 10.16
N VAL A 252 -2.01 -13.10 9.85
CA VAL A 252 -2.62 -13.95 10.87
C VAL A 252 -1.52 -14.45 11.79
N ARG A 253 -1.69 -14.22 13.10
CA ARG A 253 -0.75 -14.67 14.13
C ARG A 253 -0.38 -16.14 13.91
N GLY A 254 0.88 -16.39 13.57
CA GLY A 254 1.53 -17.60 14.04
C GLY A 254 1.46 -17.55 15.56
N GLU A 255 0.88 -18.57 16.21
CA GLU A 255 1.00 -18.69 17.66
C GLU A 255 2.49 -18.60 17.98
N SER A 256 2.91 -17.51 18.63
CA SER A 256 4.30 -17.36 19.05
C SER A 256 4.66 -18.63 19.82
N PRO A 257 5.70 -19.37 19.41
CA PRO A 257 6.05 -20.61 20.07
C PRO A 257 6.14 -20.32 21.56
N PRO A 258 5.49 -21.14 22.42
CA PRO A 258 5.41 -20.87 23.84
C PRO A 258 6.82 -20.59 24.33
N SER A 259 7.00 -19.41 24.93
CA SER A 259 8.27 -18.94 25.47
C SER A 259 8.65 -19.75 26.71
N GLY A 260 8.87 -21.05 26.52
CA GLY A 260 9.51 -21.96 27.45
C GLY A 260 10.87 -22.29 26.85
N GLY A 261 11.92 -21.75 27.47
CA GLY A 261 13.29 -21.82 26.96
C GLY A 261 13.71 -23.23 26.60
N VAL A 262 14.01 -23.44 25.32
CA VAL A 262 14.84 -24.54 24.87
C VAL A 262 15.81 -23.95 23.86
N GLU A 263 17.03 -23.70 24.33
CA GLU A 263 18.19 -23.64 23.44
C GLU A 263 18.29 -25.00 22.74
N SER A 264 17.91 -25.08 21.47
CA SER A 264 18.34 -26.17 20.61
C SER A 264 18.46 -25.71 19.16
N PRO A 265 19.48 -26.20 18.45
CA PRO A 265 19.79 -25.75 17.10
C PRO A 265 18.75 -26.33 16.13
N MET A 266 18.20 -25.43 15.31
CA MET A 266 17.63 -25.67 13.98
C MET A 266 16.84 -26.98 13.83
N VAL A 267 15.64 -27.04 14.42
CA VAL A 267 14.58 -27.94 13.92
C VAL A 267 13.37 -27.07 13.63
N PHE A 268 13.04 -26.96 12.34
CA PHE A 268 11.85 -26.29 11.81
C PHE A 268 10.59 -27.00 12.33
N ASN A 269 10.16 -26.66 13.54
CA ASN A 269 8.86 -27.07 14.06
C ASN A 269 7.88 -25.90 13.89
N SER A 270 7.55 -25.59 12.64
CA SER A 270 6.64 -24.52 12.26
C SER A 270 5.20 -25.03 12.30
N CYS A 271 4.44 -24.61 13.32
CA CYS A 271 2.98 -24.57 13.22
C CYS A 271 2.63 -23.60 12.09
N TYR A 272 1.96 -24.09 11.07
CA TYR A 272 1.56 -23.29 9.92
C TYR A 272 0.05 -23.01 9.93
N PRO A 273 -0.40 -21.87 10.51
CA PRO A 273 -1.78 -21.44 10.35
C PRO A 273 -1.94 -20.72 9.01
N GLY A 274 -1.90 -21.46 7.90
CA GLY A 274 -2.15 -20.88 6.58
C GLY A 274 -1.75 -21.76 5.39
N PHE A 275 -2.28 -21.41 4.21
CA PHE A 275 -1.97 -22.09 2.94
C PHE A 275 -0.47 -22.05 2.60
N SER A 276 0.28 -21.05 3.10
CA SER A 276 1.72 -20.92 2.91
C SER A 276 2.56 -22.00 3.61
N GLY A 277 1.98 -22.69 4.58
CA GLY A 277 2.70 -23.76 5.27
C GLY A 277 2.44 -25.15 4.74
N VAL A 278 1.32 -25.30 4.03
CA VAL A 278 1.04 -26.51 3.26
C VAL A 278 1.96 -26.56 2.03
N SER A 279 2.29 -25.41 1.42
CA SER A 279 3.29 -25.37 0.33
C SER A 279 4.68 -25.74 0.82
N THR A 280 5.14 -25.21 1.96
CA THR A 280 6.44 -25.59 2.53
C THR A 280 6.52 -27.05 2.98
N LEU A 281 5.41 -27.63 3.46
CA LEU A 281 5.34 -29.06 3.81
C LEU A 281 5.31 -29.98 2.58
N MET A 282 4.66 -29.58 1.48
CA MET A 282 4.75 -30.35 0.23
C MET A 282 6.16 -30.29 -0.36
N GLU A 283 6.85 -29.19 -0.12
CA GLU A 283 8.19 -28.91 -0.63
C GLU A 283 9.29 -29.65 0.15
N GLU A 284 9.12 -29.86 1.46
CA GLU A 284 9.98 -30.77 2.25
C GLU A 284 9.82 -32.25 1.87
N VAL A 285 8.65 -32.66 1.36
CA VAL A 285 8.41 -34.04 0.91
C VAL A 285 9.16 -34.38 -0.40
N GLU A 286 9.57 -33.38 -1.20
CA GLU A 286 10.39 -33.57 -2.40
C GLU A 286 11.91 -33.54 -2.14
N GLN A 287 12.37 -33.11 -0.96
CA GLN A 287 13.79 -33.00 -0.62
C GLN A 287 14.54 -34.34 -0.43
N GLY A 288 13.91 -35.48 -0.75
CA GLY A 288 14.61 -36.75 -0.92
C GLY A 288 15.54 -36.82 -2.14
N ALA A 289 15.49 -35.83 -3.05
CA ALA A 289 16.32 -35.77 -4.26
C ALA A 289 17.48 -34.77 -4.12
N SER A 290 18.66 -35.25 -3.73
CA SER A 290 19.86 -34.44 -3.46
C SER A 290 20.56 -33.93 -4.76
N GLY A 291 19.91 -33.04 -5.49
CA GLY A 291 20.49 -32.40 -6.69
C GLY A 291 20.14 -30.92 -6.80
N ASN A 292 20.98 -30.13 -7.48
CA ASN A 292 20.77 -28.70 -7.77
C ASN A 292 19.40 -28.41 -8.43
N SER A 293 18.80 -29.41 -9.08
CA SER A 293 17.47 -29.32 -9.66
C SER A 293 16.38 -29.12 -8.61
N ALA A 294 16.49 -29.74 -7.42
CA ALA A 294 15.48 -29.64 -6.38
C ALA A 294 15.37 -28.22 -5.83
N GLN A 295 16.50 -27.51 -5.66
CA GLN A 295 16.52 -26.10 -5.22
C GLN A 295 15.80 -25.17 -6.20
N LEU A 296 15.87 -25.46 -7.50
CA LEU A 296 15.21 -24.64 -8.52
C LEU A 296 13.69 -24.77 -8.48
N ASP A 297 13.19 -25.94 -8.12
CA ASP A 297 11.76 -26.20 -7.95
C ASP A 297 11.22 -25.45 -6.72
N LEU A 298 12.00 -25.38 -5.63
CA LEU A 298 11.71 -24.54 -4.45
C LEU A 298 11.51 -23.07 -4.83
N PHE A 299 12.46 -22.50 -5.58
CA PHE A 299 12.39 -21.09 -6.01
C PHE A 299 11.18 -20.83 -6.90
N THR A 300 10.81 -21.78 -7.75
CA THR A 300 9.65 -21.67 -8.63
C THR A 300 8.35 -21.63 -7.83
N SER A 301 8.23 -22.50 -6.82
CA SER A 301 7.11 -22.53 -5.87
C SER A 301 6.95 -21.20 -5.12
N GLN A 302 8.06 -20.70 -4.54
CA GLN A 302 8.07 -19.43 -3.80
C GLN A 302 7.71 -18.24 -4.69
N ILE A 303 8.26 -18.16 -5.91
CA ILE A 303 7.96 -17.08 -6.86
C ILE A 303 6.49 -17.12 -7.27
N ALA A 304 5.91 -18.31 -7.48
CA ALA A 304 4.49 -18.44 -7.80
C ALA A 304 3.62 -17.90 -6.66
N GLN A 305 3.94 -18.26 -5.41
CA GLN A 305 3.21 -17.80 -4.23
C GLN A 305 3.33 -16.27 -4.04
N ILE A 306 4.54 -15.72 -4.16
CA ILE A 306 4.78 -14.27 -4.07
C ILE A 306 4.05 -13.55 -5.21
N THR A 307 4.08 -14.09 -6.43
CA THR A 307 3.40 -13.50 -7.60
C THR A 307 1.90 -13.38 -7.37
N VAL A 308 1.25 -14.45 -6.89
CA VAL A 308 -0.19 -14.44 -6.62
C VAL A 308 -0.51 -13.42 -5.51
N GLY A 309 0.23 -13.45 -4.40
CA GLY A 309 -0.01 -12.53 -3.29
C GLY A 309 0.20 -11.06 -3.64
N THR A 310 1.24 -10.77 -4.42
CA THR A 310 1.62 -9.38 -4.77
C THR A 310 0.75 -8.76 -5.86
N MET A 311 0.21 -9.56 -6.78
CA MET A 311 -0.67 -9.03 -7.83
C MET A 311 -2.16 -9.05 -7.42
N PHE A 312 -2.61 -10.11 -6.77
CA PHE A 312 -4.04 -10.34 -6.57
C PHE A 312 -4.61 -9.53 -5.40
N TYR A 313 -3.93 -9.51 -4.25
CA TYR A 313 -4.46 -8.83 -3.06
C TYR A 313 -4.56 -7.30 -3.23
N PRO A 314 -3.56 -6.60 -3.77
CA PRO A 314 -3.66 -5.15 -3.97
C PRO A 314 -4.74 -4.78 -5.00
N PHE A 315 -4.97 -5.62 -6.01
CA PHE A 315 -6.05 -5.41 -6.98
C PHE A 315 -7.43 -5.54 -6.34
N ILE A 316 -7.64 -6.57 -5.51
CA ILE A 316 -8.90 -6.73 -4.76
C ILE A 316 -9.09 -5.57 -3.78
N ALA A 317 -8.06 -5.21 -3.01
CA ALA A 317 -8.13 -4.10 -2.07
C ALA A 317 -8.50 -2.80 -2.80
N LEU A 318 -7.86 -2.52 -3.94
CA LEU A 318 -8.17 -1.37 -4.79
C LEU A 318 -9.62 -1.43 -5.30
N ALA A 319 -10.08 -2.56 -5.82
CA ALA A 319 -11.45 -2.72 -6.28
C ALA A 319 -12.47 -2.47 -5.16
N LEU A 320 -12.24 -3.00 -3.96
CA LEU A 320 -13.10 -2.78 -2.79
C LEU A 320 -13.09 -1.30 -2.37
N THR A 321 -11.94 -0.63 -2.39
CA THR A 321 -11.89 0.80 -2.10
C THR A 321 -12.63 1.62 -3.14
N LEU A 322 -12.54 1.30 -4.43
CA LEU A 322 -13.30 1.99 -5.48
C LEU A 322 -14.81 1.78 -5.34
N ILE A 323 -15.24 0.57 -4.97
CA ILE A 323 -16.64 0.29 -4.65
C ILE A 323 -17.09 1.16 -3.47
N PHE A 324 -16.29 1.23 -2.40
CA PHE A 324 -16.59 2.12 -1.28
C PHE A 324 -16.67 3.59 -1.70
N VAL A 325 -15.71 4.10 -2.46
CA VAL A 325 -15.71 5.50 -2.91
C VAL A 325 -16.98 5.79 -3.71
N ARG A 326 -17.40 4.86 -4.58
CA ARG A 326 -18.63 4.98 -5.36
C ARG A 326 -19.89 4.96 -4.50
N THR A 327 -19.94 4.16 -3.43
CA THR A 327 -21.11 4.07 -2.54
C THR A 327 -21.15 5.21 -1.52
N ALA A 328 -19.99 5.67 -1.05
CA ALA A 328 -19.86 6.76 -0.09
C ALA A 328 -20.08 8.14 -0.73
N ALA A 329 -19.67 8.35 -1.98
CA ALA A 329 -19.79 9.65 -2.64
C ALA A 329 -21.24 10.20 -2.64
N PRO A 330 -22.30 9.44 -3.01
CA PRO A 330 -23.68 9.91 -2.92
C PRO A 330 -24.15 10.25 -1.51
N ILE A 331 -23.73 9.47 -0.50
CA ILE A 331 -24.06 9.72 0.91
C ILE A 331 -23.47 11.06 1.36
N LEU A 332 -22.29 11.40 0.84
CA LEU A 332 -21.66 12.69 1.04
C LEU A 332 -22.30 13.81 0.20
N GLY A 333 -23.42 13.58 -0.49
CA GLY A 333 -24.05 14.56 -1.38
C GLY A 333 -23.34 14.70 -2.73
N GLY A 334 -22.52 13.71 -3.09
CA GLY A 334 -21.87 13.58 -4.38
C GLY A 334 -22.82 12.95 -5.40
N ASP A 335 -23.63 13.74 -6.09
CA ASP A 335 -24.48 13.19 -7.16
C ASP A 335 -23.64 12.96 -8.43
N ALA A 336 -23.04 11.77 -8.54
CA ALA A 336 -22.27 11.38 -9.72
C ALA A 336 -23.12 11.39 -11.02
N GLY A 337 -24.45 11.28 -10.88
CA GLY A 337 -25.38 11.41 -12.01
C GLY A 337 -25.42 12.82 -12.61
N GLU A 338 -25.18 13.85 -11.80
CA GLU A 338 -25.18 15.24 -12.27
C GLU A 338 -23.87 15.57 -13.01
N LEU A 339 -22.74 15.04 -12.52
CA LEU A 339 -21.44 15.14 -13.19
C LEU A 339 -21.43 14.45 -14.56
N THR A 340 -21.96 13.22 -14.64
CA THR A 340 -22.06 12.51 -15.93
C THR A 340 -22.98 13.21 -16.91
N ARG A 341 -24.09 13.80 -16.44
CA ARG A 341 -24.98 14.65 -17.25
C ARG A 341 -24.33 15.96 -17.70
N MET A 342 -23.41 16.53 -16.93
CA MET A 342 -22.64 17.70 -17.37
C MET A 342 -21.62 17.33 -18.45
N VAL A 343 -20.84 16.28 -18.21
CA VAL A 343 -19.84 15.81 -19.19
C VAL A 343 -20.54 15.41 -20.50
N SER A 344 -21.68 14.74 -20.43
CA SER A 344 -22.44 14.34 -21.62
C SER A 344 -23.14 15.49 -22.35
N LYS A 345 -23.23 16.69 -21.75
CA LYS A 345 -23.73 17.90 -22.43
C LYS A 345 -22.63 18.70 -23.11
N VAL A 346 -21.37 18.45 -22.74
CA VAL A 346 -20.19 19.14 -23.28
C VAL A 346 -19.57 18.37 -24.45
N LEU A 347 -19.72 17.04 -24.47
CA LEU A 347 -19.41 16.18 -25.61
C LEU A 347 -20.54 16.22 -26.66
#